data_AF-A0A2E1TDV2-F1
#
_entry.id   AF-A0A2E1TDV2-F1
#
_cell.length_a   1.000
_cell.length_b   1.000
_cell.length_c   1.000
_cell.angle_alpha   90.00
_cell.angle_beta   90.00
_cell.angle_gamma   90.00
#
_symmetry.space_group_name_H-M   'P 1'
#
loop_
_entity.id
_entity.type
_entity.pdbx_description
1 polymer ?
#
loop_
_entity_poly.entity_id
_entity_poly.type
_entity_poly.pdbx_seq_one_letter_code
_entity_poly.pdbx_strand_id
1 'polypeptide(L)'
;MTNSSTKYIFVTGGVTSSLGKGIVSASLGKLLVERGHSVTIQKLDPYINVDPGTMNPYEHGECYVTDDGAETDLDLGHYERFLNHSTSQANNVTTGRIYQTVIEKERKGDYLGKTVQIIPHITDEIKRRIQILEEKKDFDFIITEIGGTVGDIEALPYIEAVRQLKWELDNNAIFIHLTLVPFLAAAAELKTKPTQHSVKTLLEAGIQPDILVCRTEHAINEKIKHKIAKFCNVEKDAVIQSIDAKTIYEVPILMQKEGLDKIVLKKLNTKCNKTPNLLKWKKFLNGLQNPKKEITIGLVGKYVSLQDAYKSISESIIHAGAKKCCKINVEWIDSEGVSMKNLSDKLNHLNGLIVAPGFGDRGIDGKILAIKFVRENNIPFLGICLGMQTAVIEFSRNVIGLKNANSTEMDSKTKHPVIDLMNEQKGLKNKGGTMRLGAYECKLKLKTNIYNAYKKTNISERHRHRYEFNNSYLEKLEKNGLIASGINQKNNLVEAVEIPNHKWFVGVQFHPEYKSTVDKPHPLFCGFVEACINNK
;
A
#
# COMPACT_ATOMS: atom_id res chain seq x y z
N MET A 1 24.37 14.04 -23.16
CA MET A 1 24.24 12.66 -22.65
C MET A 1 24.86 12.63 -21.27
N THR A 2 24.04 12.80 -20.23
CA THR A 2 24.46 12.65 -18.85
C THR A 2 24.78 11.18 -18.62
N ASN A 3 26.05 10.87 -18.34
CA ASN A 3 26.49 9.53 -18.00
C ASN A 3 25.87 9.17 -16.65
N SER A 4 24.65 8.62 -16.67
CA SER A 4 23.90 8.31 -15.45
C SER A 4 24.54 7.14 -14.72
N SER A 5 24.73 7.29 -13.40
CA SER A 5 25.15 6.20 -12.53
C SER A 5 23.98 5.26 -12.17
N THR A 6 22.74 5.68 -12.39
CA THR A 6 21.54 4.93 -11.97
C THR A 6 21.29 3.77 -12.91
N LYS A 7 20.98 2.62 -12.32
CA LYS A 7 20.67 1.38 -13.02
C LYS A 7 19.16 1.15 -13.06
N TYR A 8 18.67 0.67 -14.19
CA TYR A 8 17.26 0.43 -14.45
C TYR A 8 16.96 -1.07 -14.53
N ILE A 9 15.90 -1.48 -13.85
CA ILE A 9 15.43 -2.87 -13.83
C ILE A 9 13.96 -2.86 -14.24
N PHE A 10 13.68 -3.26 -15.47
CA PHE A 10 12.31 -3.35 -15.98
C PHE A 10 11.74 -4.73 -15.67
N VAL A 11 10.61 -4.76 -14.96
CA VAL A 11 9.95 -6.02 -14.55
C VAL A 11 8.66 -6.18 -15.35
N THR A 12 8.61 -7.20 -16.20
CA THR A 12 7.44 -7.57 -17.01
C THR A 12 6.87 -8.91 -16.54
N GLY A 13 5.62 -9.21 -16.91
CA GLY A 13 5.00 -10.50 -16.67
C GLY A 13 4.34 -11.05 -17.92
N GLY A 14 4.30 -12.36 -18.06
CA GLY A 14 3.61 -13.03 -19.16
C GLY A 14 2.80 -14.23 -18.69
N VAL A 15 2.13 -14.92 -19.62
CA VAL A 15 1.21 -16.05 -19.38
C VAL A 15 -0.10 -15.66 -18.68
N THR A 16 -0.03 -15.05 -17.50
CA THR A 16 -1.21 -14.66 -16.72
C THR A 16 -0.88 -13.47 -15.80
N SER A 17 -1.92 -12.73 -15.39
CA SER A 17 -1.80 -11.72 -14.34
C SER A 17 -1.59 -12.37 -12.96
N SER A 18 -1.33 -11.57 -11.92
CA SER A 18 -1.23 -12.06 -10.54
C SER A 18 -0.09 -13.05 -10.24
N LEU A 19 0.95 -13.13 -11.09
CA LEU A 19 2.16 -13.92 -10.83
C LEU A 19 3.05 -13.40 -9.69
N GLY A 20 2.68 -12.27 -9.06
CA GLY A 20 3.43 -11.66 -7.97
C GLY A 20 4.58 -10.74 -8.43
N LYS A 21 4.41 -10.02 -9.55
CA LYS A 21 5.37 -9.01 -10.05
C LYS A 21 5.79 -8.05 -8.94
N GLY A 22 4.83 -7.40 -8.29
CA GLY A 22 5.10 -6.45 -7.20
C GLY A 22 5.88 -7.04 -6.04
N ILE A 23 5.56 -8.27 -5.60
CA ILE A 23 6.27 -8.94 -4.51
C ILE A 23 7.71 -9.29 -4.91
N VAL A 24 7.95 -9.75 -6.15
CA VAL A 24 9.30 -10.03 -6.65
C VAL A 24 10.11 -8.74 -6.77
N SER A 25 9.53 -7.66 -7.31
CA SER A 25 10.15 -6.33 -7.39
C SER A 25 10.52 -5.80 -6.01
N ALA A 26 9.59 -5.86 -5.04
CA ALA A 26 9.80 -5.45 -3.66
C ALA A 26 10.88 -6.30 -2.96
N SER A 27 10.88 -7.61 -3.22
CA SER A 27 11.87 -8.54 -2.67
C SER A 27 13.27 -8.26 -3.20
N LEU A 28 13.42 -8.05 -4.51
CA LEU A 28 14.68 -7.64 -5.12
C LEU A 28 15.15 -6.30 -4.56
N GLY A 29 14.26 -5.31 -4.48
CA GLY A 29 14.59 -4.01 -3.91
C GLY A 29 15.07 -4.11 -2.47
N LYS A 30 14.43 -4.93 -1.62
CA LYS A 30 14.89 -5.19 -0.25
C LYS A 30 16.28 -5.81 -0.21
N LEU A 31 16.57 -6.78 -1.09
CA LEU A 31 17.91 -7.39 -1.17
C LEU A 31 18.98 -6.38 -1.57
N LEU A 32 18.69 -5.51 -2.54
CA LEU A 32 19.59 -4.44 -2.96
C LEU A 32 19.80 -3.39 -1.85
N VAL A 33 18.75 -3.00 -1.11
CA VAL A 33 18.85 -2.11 0.06
C VAL A 33 19.75 -2.72 1.15
N GLU A 34 19.60 -4.00 1.47
CA GLU A 34 20.45 -4.68 2.48
C GLU A 34 21.92 -4.81 2.04
N ARG A 35 22.17 -4.77 0.73
CA ARG A 35 23.52 -4.67 0.15
C ARG A 35 24.11 -3.26 0.22
N GLY A 36 23.32 -2.26 0.60
CA GLY A 36 23.76 -0.88 0.82
C GLY A 36 23.45 0.05 -0.35
N HIS A 37 22.58 -0.33 -1.28
CA HIS A 37 22.17 0.50 -2.40
C HIS A 37 20.91 1.32 -2.06
N SER A 38 20.81 2.52 -2.62
CA SER A 38 19.54 3.25 -2.64
C SER A 38 18.66 2.75 -3.78
N VAL A 39 17.42 2.37 -3.46
CA VAL A 39 16.50 1.75 -4.41
C VAL A 39 15.13 2.37 -4.31
N THR A 40 14.52 2.60 -5.46
CA THR A 40 13.10 2.98 -5.56
C THR A 40 12.39 2.06 -6.54
N ILE A 41 11.08 1.91 -6.36
CA ILE A 41 10.24 1.09 -7.23
C ILE A 41 9.14 1.97 -7.81
N GLN A 42 8.95 1.88 -9.12
CA GLN A 42 7.91 2.58 -9.85
C GLN A 42 6.95 1.55 -10.46
N LYS A 43 5.65 1.85 -10.43
CA LYS A 43 4.60 1.07 -11.07
C LYS A 43 4.02 1.83 -12.26
N LEU A 44 3.99 1.18 -13.42
CA LEU A 44 3.26 1.63 -14.60
C LEU A 44 1.96 0.84 -14.70
N ASP A 45 0.84 1.52 -14.55
CA ASP A 45 -0.50 0.94 -14.59
C ASP A 45 -1.17 1.16 -15.95
N PRO A 46 -1.62 0.10 -16.63
CA PRO A 46 -2.21 0.20 -17.96
C PRO A 46 -3.63 0.75 -18.00
N TYR A 47 -4.30 0.92 -16.85
CA TYR A 47 -5.66 1.43 -16.80
C TYR A 47 -5.77 2.93 -17.16
N ILE A 48 -6.96 3.31 -17.63
CA ILE A 48 -7.25 4.65 -18.18
C ILE A 48 -7.54 5.70 -17.10
N ASN A 49 -7.88 5.31 -15.87
CA ASN A 49 -8.06 6.27 -14.78
C ASN A 49 -6.76 7.06 -14.53
N VAL A 50 -6.89 8.37 -14.29
CA VAL A 50 -5.73 9.25 -13.99
C VAL A 50 -5.10 8.88 -12.66
N ASP A 51 -5.92 8.46 -11.71
CA ASP A 51 -5.56 7.94 -10.39
C ASP A 51 -6.66 6.95 -9.92
N PRO A 52 -6.38 6.09 -8.94
CA PRO A 52 -7.37 5.17 -8.39
C PRO A 52 -8.33 5.82 -7.40
N GLY A 53 -8.26 7.14 -7.17
CA GLY A 53 -9.14 7.84 -6.22
C GLY A 53 -10.63 7.74 -6.59
N THR A 54 -10.92 7.52 -7.88
CA THR A 54 -12.28 7.33 -8.43
C THR A 54 -12.70 5.87 -8.56
N MET A 55 -11.80 4.92 -8.32
CA MET A 55 -12.09 3.49 -8.43
C MET A 55 -12.88 2.99 -7.23
N ASN A 56 -13.73 1.99 -7.47
CA ASN A 56 -14.45 1.32 -6.41
C ASN A 56 -13.48 0.41 -5.61
N PRO A 57 -13.38 0.57 -4.28
CA PRO A 57 -12.52 -0.30 -3.48
C PRO A 57 -12.86 -1.79 -3.56
N TYR A 58 -14.08 -2.17 -3.96
CA TYR A 58 -14.46 -3.58 -4.19
C TYR A 58 -13.86 -4.20 -5.45
N GLU A 59 -13.36 -3.40 -6.38
CA GLU A 59 -12.85 -3.87 -7.66
C GLU A 59 -11.32 -3.82 -7.70
N HIS A 60 -10.76 -2.76 -7.11
CA HIS A 60 -9.34 -2.44 -7.21
C HIS A 60 -8.60 -2.45 -5.86
N GLY A 61 -9.28 -2.76 -4.77
CA GLY A 61 -8.70 -2.77 -3.43
C GLY A 61 -8.47 -1.37 -2.86
N GLU A 62 -7.53 -1.26 -1.94
CA GLU A 62 -7.19 -0.01 -1.26
C GLU A 62 -6.58 1.03 -2.21
N CYS A 63 -6.99 2.29 -2.06
CA CYS A 63 -6.29 3.43 -2.65
C CYS A 63 -5.20 3.90 -1.68
N TYR A 64 -3.94 3.68 -2.03
CA TYR A 64 -2.79 4.01 -1.19
C TYR A 64 -2.42 5.49 -1.33
N VAL A 65 -2.04 6.12 -0.21
CA VAL A 65 -1.64 7.54 -0.19
C VAL A 65 -0.17 7.68 0.21
N THR A 66 0.55 8.50 -0.55
CA THR A 66 1.97 8.84 -0.36
C THR A 66 2.13 10.12 0.47
N ASP A 67 3.36 10.44 0.91
CA ASP A 67 3.60 11.63 1.74
C ASP A 67 3.32 12.94 0.99
N ASP A 68 3.53 12.98 -0.33
CA ASP A 68 3.24 14.14 -1.18
C ASP A 68 1.77 14.22 -1.65
N GLY A 69 0.92 13.32 -1.15
CA GLY A 69 -0.52 13.37 -1.37
C GLY A 69 -0.99 12.75 -2.68
N ALA A 70 -0.16 11.95 -3.35
CA ALA A 70 -0.66 11.16 -4.47
C ALA A 70 -1.53 10.01 -3.98
N GLU A 71 -2.72 9.89 -4.58
CA GLU A 71 -3.56 8.70 -4.56
C GLU A 71 -3.03 7.71 -5.61
N THR A 72 -2.76 6.49 -5.20
CA THR A 72 -1.98 5.50 -5.97
C THR A 72 -2.48 4.08 -5.76
N ASP A 73 -2.05 3.18 -6.64
CA ASP A 73 -2.35 1.76 -6.54
C ASP A 73 -1.80 1.14 -5.24
N LEU A 74 -2.44 0.09 -4.74
CA LEU A 74 -2.06 -0.62 -3.51
C LEU A 74 -0.62 -1.17 -3.54
N ASP A 75 -0.05 -1.38 -4.73
CA ASP A 75 1.30 -1.90 -4.92
C ASP A 75 2.38 -0.96 -4.36
N LEU A 76 2.16 0.35 -4.37
CA LEU A 76 3.11 1.27 -3.75
C LEU A 76 3.23 1.01 -2.24
N GLY A 77 2.13 0.61 -1.60
CA GLY A 77 2.16 0.14 -0.22
C GLY A 77 3.05 -1.10 -0.04
N HIS A 78 3.03 -2.05 -0.98
CA HIS A 78 3.94 -3.20 -0.92
C HIS A 78 5.40 -2.78 -1.02
N TYR A 79 5.72 -1.82 -1.88
CA TYR A 79 7.09 -1.32 -2.04
C TYR A 79 7.56 -0.63 -0.76
N GLU A 80 6.78 0.29 -0.19
CA GLU A 80 7.15 0.98 1.05
C GLU A 80 7.30 0.01 2.23
N ARG A 81 6.39 -0.98 2.34
CA ARG A 81 6.43 -2.01 3.40
C ARG A 81 7.73 -2.82 3.39
N PHE A 82 8.25 -3.12 2.20
CA PHE A 82 9.47 -3.92 2.02
C PHE A 82 10.74 -3.09 2.10
N LEU A 83 10.77 -1.92 1.45
CA LEU A 83 11.97 -1.07 1.38
C LEU A 83 12.17 -0.20 2.62
N ASN A 84 11.09 0.04 3.39
CA ASN A 84 11.09 0.96 4.51
C ASN A 84 11.54 2.38 4.12
N HIS A 85 11.09 2.83 2.94
CA HIS A 85 11.33 4.15 2.37
C HIS A 85 10.03 4.66 1.72
N SER A 86 9.75 5.96 1.81
CA SER A 86 8.55 6.56 1.22
C SER A 86 8.65 6.65 -0.30
N THR A 87 7.55 6.41 -0.98
CA THR A 87 7.35 6.65 -2.41
C THR A 87 6.68 8.01 -2.60
N SER A 88 6.60 8.45 -3.85
CA SER A 88 6.07 9.76 -4.25
C SER A 88 5.10 9.62 -5.42
N GLN A 89 4.46 10.70 -5.83
CA GLN A 89 3.66 10.75 -7.06
C GLN A 89 4.41 10.24 -8.30
N ALA A 90 5.73 10.37 -8.33
CA ALA A 90 6.55 9.89 -9.44
C ALA A 90 6.67 8.36 -9.50
N ASN A 91 6.31 7.64 -8.42
CA ASN A 91 6.38 6.19 -8.34
C ASN A 91 5.14 5.48 -8.91
N ASN A 92 4.06 6.20 -9.24
CA ASN A 92 2.88 5.63 -9.89
C ASN A 92 2.54 6.41 -11.17
N VAL A 93 2.52 5.70 -12.29
CA VAL A 93 2.24 6.26 -13.60
C VAL A 93 1.12 5.47 -14.24
N THR A 94 0.08 6.16 -14.70
CA THR A 94 -1.11 5.53 -15.28
C THR A 94 -1.26 5.94 -16.75
N THR A 95 -1.89 5.10 -17.56
CA THR A 95 -2.18 5.42 -18.97
C THR A 95 -3.01 6.69 -19.04
N GLY A 96 -4.01 6.83 -18.16
CA GLY A 96 -4.82 8.04 -18.05
C GLY A 96 -4.01 9.32 -17.91
N ARG A 97 -3.07 9.33 -16.96
CA ARG A 97 -2.22 10.49 -16.67
C ARG A 97 -1.27 10.82 -17.83
N ILE A 98 -0.73 9.80 -18.49
CA ILE A 98 0.15 9.98 -19.67
C ILE A 98 -0.63 10.63 -20.81
N TYR A 99 -1.77 10.03 -21.18
CA TYR A 99 -2.58 10.51 -22.29
C TYR A 99 -3.13 11.90 -22.00
N GLN A 100 -3.61 12.15 -20.79
CA GLN A 100 -4.03 13.49 -20.36
C GLN A 100 -2.89 14.51 -20.54
N THR A 101 -1.68 14.20 -20.07
CA THR A 101 -0.53 15.10 -20.18
C THR A 101 -0.20 15.41 -21.65
N VAL A 102 -0.19 14.39 -22.51
CA VAL A 102 0.14 14.56 -23.94
C VAL A 102 -0.93 15.38 -24.66
N ILE A 103 -2.22 15.11 -24.40
CA ILE A 103 -3.33 15.86 -24.98
C ILE A 103 -3.31 17.32 -24.50
N GLU A 104 -3.02 17.58 -23.23
CA GLU A 104 -2.94 18.95 -22.70
C GLU A 104 -1.79 19.75 -23.32
N LYS A 105 -0.60 19.12 -23.49
CA LYS A 105 0.54 19.74 -24.20
C LYS A 105 0.19 20.07 -25.65
N GLU A 106 -0.52 19.17 -26.31
CA GLU A 106 -0.98 19.37 -27.68
C GLU A 106 -1.94 20.54 -27.80
N ARG A 107 -2.95 20.63 -26.93
CA ARG A 107 -3.90 21.76 -26.89
C ARG A 107 -3.23 23.10 -26.55
N LYS A 108 -2.13 23.10 -25.79
CA LYS A 108 -1.34 24.30 -25.49
C LYS A 108 -0.43 24.75 -26.65
N GLY A 109 -0.26 23.91 -27.67
CA GLY A 109 0.59 24.21 -28.82
C GLY A 109 2.06 23.78 -28.65
N ASP A 110 2.39 22.99 -27.63
CA ASP A 110 3.77 22.57 -27.32
C ASP A 110 4.42 21.76 -28.46
N TYR A 111 3.60 21.11 -29.31
CA TYR A 111 4.05 20.35 -30.48
C TYR A 111 4.07 21.16 -31.79
N LEU A 112 3.92 22.49 -31.73
CA LEU A 112 4.06 23.41 -32.86
C LEU A 112 3.18 23.06 -34.07
N GLY A 113 1.96 22.57 -33.82
CA GLY A 113 1.00 22.19 -34.86
C GLY A 113 1.32 20.87 -35.61
N LYS A 114 2.34 20.12 -35.18
CA LYS A 114 2.66 18.80 -35.75
C LYS A 114 1.69 17.73 -35.25
N THR A 115 1.54 16.65 -36.02
CA THR A 115 0.70 15.51 -35.66
C THR A 115 1.25 14.78 -34.43
N VAL A 116 0.40 14.61 -33.42
CA VAL A 116 0.69 13.83 -32.21
C VAL A 116 0.31 12.36 -32.42
N GLN A 117 1.17 11.45 -31.97
CA GLN A 117 1.13 10.00 -32.24
C GLN A 117 1.58 9.22 -31.01
N ILE A 118 1.28 7.92 -30.94
CA ILE A 118 1.76 7.03 -29.86
C ILE A 118 3.29 7.02 -29.82
N ILE A 119 3.92 6.80 -30.97
CA ILE A 119 5.37 6.94 -31.13
C ILE A 119 5.61 8.22 -31.95
N PRO A 120 6.43 9.18 -31.47
CA PRO A 120 7.19 9.13 -30.22
C PRO A 120 6.46 9.70 -29.00
N HIS A 121 5.36 10.46 -29.15
CA HIS A 121 4.87 11.36 -28.09
C HIS A 121 4.39 10.65 -26.81
N ILE A 122 3.64 9.55 -26.92
CA ILE A 122 3.22 8.77 -25.74
C ILE A 122 4.41 8.03 -25.15
N THR A 123 5.24 7.40 -25.98
CA THR A 123 6.43 6.66 -25.52
C THR A 123 7.46 7.59 -24.86
N ASP A 124 7.63 8.81 -25.35
CA ASP A 124 8.52 9.83 -24.77
C ASP A 124 7.99 10.34 -23.44
N GLU A 125 6.67 10.54 -23.30
CA GLU A 125 6.09 10.89 -22.00
C GLU A 125 6.26 9.73 -20.99
N ILE A 126 6.12 8.47 -21.42
CA ILE A 126 6.42 7.30 -20.56
C ILE A 126 7.90 7.32 -20.13
N LYS A 127 8.84 7.43 -21.08
CA LYS A 127 10.28 7.48 -20.78
C LYS A 127 10.61 8.62 -19.81
N ARG A 128 10.06 9.81 -20.06
CA ARG A 128 10.18 10.97 -19.17
C ARG A 128 9.72 10.63 -17.75
N ARG A 129 8.55 10.01 -17.59
CA ARG A 129 8.00 9.64 -16.27
C ARG A 129 8.88 8.63 -15.54
N ILE A 130 9.48 7.68 -16.26
CA ILE A 130 10.45 6.73 -15.70
C ILE A 130 11.70 7.46 -15.18
N GLN A 131 12.21 8.41 -15.96
CA GLN A 131 13.45 9.12 -15.68
C GLN A 131 13.33 10.25 -14.64
N ILE A 132 12.11 10.74 -14.31
CA ILE A 132 11.91 11.79 -13.27
C ILE A 132 12.51 11.39 -11.92
N LEU A 133 12.51 10.10 -11.57
CA LEU A 133 13.10 9.61 -10.33
C LEU A 133 14.63 9.69 -10.33
N GLU A 134 15.25 9.66 -11.50
CA GLU A 134 16.69 9.81 -11.68
C GLU A 134 17.13 11.28 -11.53
N GLU A 135 16.33 12.23 -12.00
CA GLU A 135 16.65 13.67 -11.95
C GLU A 135 16.90 14.17 -10.51
N LYS A 136 16.29 13.51 -9.53
CA LYS A 136 16.51 13.79 -8.11
C LYS A 136 17.88 13.29 -7.60
N LYS A 137 18.57 12.44 -8.36
CA LYS A 137 19.89 11.82 -8.09
C LYS A 137 19.98 11.04 -6.78
N ASP A 138 18.87 10.47 -6.32
CA ASP A 138 18.78 9.84 -5.00
C ASP A 138 18.92 8.31 -5.04
N PHE A 139 18.92 7.68 -6.23
CA PHE A 139 18.79 6.22 -6.36
C PHE A 139 19.87 5.57 -7.23
N ASP A 140 20.53 4.54 -6.68
CA ASP A 140 21.42 3.64 -7.42
C ASP A 140 20.62 2.76 -8.39
N PHE A 141 19.43 2.31 -7.97
CA PHE A 141 18.54 1.46 -8.77
C PHE A 141 17.12 1.99 -8.81
N ILE A 142 16.56 2.05 -10.02
CA ILE A 142 15.13 2.23 -10.27
C ILE A 142 14.58 0.92 -10.81
N ILE A 143 13.68 0.28 -10.05
CA ILE A 143 12.95 -0.90 -10.51
C ILE A 143 11.59 -0.41 -11.04
N THR A 144 11.31 -0.62 -12.31
CA THR A 144 10.03 -0.23 -12.92
C THR A 144 9.22 -1.48 -13.23
N GLU A 145 8.17 -1.71 -12.45
CA GLU A 145 7.18 -2.74 -12.72
C GLU A 145 6.20 -2.26 -13.79
N ILE A 146 6.06 -3.06 -14.84
CA ILE A 146 5.10 -2.84 -15.92
C ILE A 146 3.87 -3.69 -15.64
N GLY A 147 2.75 -3.03 -15.36
CA GLY A 147 1.44 -3.64 -15.16
C GLY A 147 0.92 -4.33 -16.43
N GLY A 148 -0.14 -5.12 -16.27
CA GLY A 148 -0.67 -5.95 -17.36
C GLY A 148 0.18 -7.18 -17.66
N THR A 149 -0.12 -7.84 -18.78
CA THR A 149 0.59 -9.01 -19.29
C THR A 149 1.19 -8.69 -20.65
N VAL A 150 2.42 -9.14 -20.90
CA VAL A 150 3.03 -9.03 -22.24
C VAL A 150 2.16 -9.76 -23.26
N GLY A 151 1.78 -9.04 -24.32
CA GLY A 151 0.83 -9.49 -25.33
C GLY A 151 -0.51 -8.75 -25.29
N ASP A 152 -0.84 -8.12 -24.16
CA ASP A 152 -2.06 -7.32 -24.04
C ASP A 152 -1.89 -5.94 -24.70
N ILE A 153 -2.96 -5.47 -25.36
CA ILE A 153 -2.98 -4.19 -26.08
C ILE A 153 -2.64 -3.02 -25.16
N GLU A 154 -3.13 -3.06 -23.92
CA GLU A 154 -2.96 -2.01 -22.92
C GLU A 154 -1.49 -1.78 -22.50
N ALA A 155 -0.64 -2.81 -22.63
CA ALA A 155 0.76 -2.75 -22.24
C ALA A 155 1.69 -2.33 -23.39
N LEU A 156 1.22 -2.32 -24.64
CA LEU A 156 2.05 -2.07 -25.83
C LEU A 156 2.84 -0.75 -25.76
N PRO A 157 2.23 0.41 -25.38
CA PRO A 157 2.99 1.65 -25.30
C PRO A 157 4.10 1.60 -24.24
N TYR A 158 3.87 0.91 -23.11
CA TYR A 158 4.88 0.75 -22.08
C TYR A 158 6.04 -0.12 -22.54
N ILE A 159 5.73 -1.26 -23.15
CA ILE A 159 6.73 -2.20 -23.68
C ILE A 159 7.61 -1.50 -24.73
N GLU A 160 7.03 -0.74 -25.66
CA GLU A 160 7.81 0.01 -26.64
C GLU A 160 8.66 1.11 -25.99
N ALA A 161 8.12 1.84 -25.01
CA ALA A 161 8.87 2.88 -24.30
C ALA A 161 10.09 2.33 -23.56
N VAL A 162 9.96 1.22 -22.82
CA VAL A 162 11.10 0.61 -22.12
C VAL A 162 12.08 -0.08 -23.05
N ARG A 163 11.63 -0.57 -24.22
CA ARG A 163 12.52 -1.07 -25.28
C ARG A 163 13.42 0.04 -25.82
N GLN A 164 12.84 1.20 -26.15
CA GLN A 164 13.61 2.39 -26.55
C GLN A 164 14.54 2.83 -25.42
N LEU A 165 14.04 2.89 -24.18
CA LEU A 165 14.82 3.33 -23.04
C LEU A 165 16.01 2.42 -22.74
N LYS A 166 15.86 1.08 -22.85
CA LYS A 166 17.02 0.16 -22.74
C LYS A 166 18.08 0.45 -23.79
N TRP A 167 17.68 0.80 -25.02
CA TRP A 167 18.63 1.18 -26.07
C TRP A 167 19.33 2.51 -25.76
N GLU A 168 18.63 3.48 -25.17
CA GLU A 168 19.19 4.77 -24.77
C GLU A 168 20.10 4.69 -23.53
N LEU A 169 19.91 3.68 -22.67
CA LEU A 169 20.64 3.50 -21.40
C LEU A 169 21.83 2.54 -21.49
N ASP A 170 22.11 1.96 -22.66
CA ASP A 170 23.18 0.99 -22.89
C ASP A 170 23.22 -0.13 -21.81
N ASN A 171 24.35 -0.27 -21.10
CA ASN A 171 24.60 -1.31 -20.11
C ASN A 171 24.00 -0.99 -18.72
N ASN A 172 23.22 0.08 -18.60
CA ASN A 172 22.60 0.48 -17.34
C ASN A 172 21.17 -0.07 -17.17
N ALA A 173 20.66 -0.87 -18.10
CA ALA A 173 19.30 -1.40 -18.02
C ALA A 173 19.21 -2.91 -18.27
N ILE A 174 18.38 -3.60 -17.48
CA ILE A 174 18.05 -5.02 -17.67
C ILE A 174 16.55 -5.28 -17.62
N PHE A 175 16.13 -6.41 -18.20
CA PHE A 175 14.78 -6.93 -18.15
C PHE A 175 14.70 -8.19 -17.28
N ILE A 176 13.80 -8.15 -16.30
CA ILE A 176 13.35 -9.33 -15.56
C ILE A 176 11.94 -9.69 -16.05
N HIS A 177 11.76 -10.90 -16.54
CA HIS A 177 10.46 -11.37 -17.02
C HIS A 177 9.91 -12.48 -16.12
N LEU A 178 8.78 -12.21 -15.48
CA LEU A 178 8.03 -13.19 -14.70
C LEU A 178 7.17 -14.04 -15.62
N THR A 179 7.16 -15.34 -15.33
CA THR A 179 6.44 -16.34 -16.13
C THR A 179 5.93 -17.46 -15.23
N LEU A 180 5.04 -18.31 -15.75
CA LEU A 180 4.47 -19.45 -15.05
C LEU A 180 5.03 -20.78 -15.58
N VAL A 181 5.49 -21.62 -14.67
CA VAL A 181 5.83 -23.03 -14.92
C VAL A 181 4.79 -23.89 -14.20
N PRO A 182 3.64 -24.19 -14.86
CA PRO A 182 2.56 -24.92 -14.23
C PRO A 182 2.88 -26.41 -14.09
N PHE A 183 2.29 -27.03 -13.07
CA PHE A 183 2.30 -28.47 -12.88
C PHE A 183 1.01 -29.08 -13.42
N LEU A 184 1.12 -30.07 -14.31
CA LEU A 184 -0.06 -30.79 -14.80
C LEU A 184 -0.24 -32.07 -13.97
N ALA A 185 -1.21 -32.04 -13.05
CA ALA A 185 -1.49 -33.16 -12.15
C ALA A 185 -1.73 -34.48 -12.88
N ALA A 186 -2.48 -34.45 -14.00
CA ALA A 186 -2.78 -35.65 -14.79
C ALA A 186 -1.54 -36.34 -15.39
N ALA A 187 -0.45 -35.59 -15.62
CA ALA A 187 0.80 -36.09 -16.20
C ALA A 187 1.96 -36.08 -15.20
N ALA A 188 1.72 -35.63 -13.96
CA ALA A 188 2.69 -35.46 -12.88
C ALA A 188 3.98 -34.75 -13.31
N GLU A 189 3.88 -33.72 -14.18
CA GLU A 189 5.06 -33.04 -14.73
C GLU A 189 4.91 -31.51 -14.81
N LEU A 190 6.04 -30.82 -14.67
CA LEU A 190 6.16 -29.38 -14.87
C LEU A 190 6.30 -29.04 -16.36
N LYS A 191 5.54 -28.06 -16.83
CA LYS A 191 5.55 -27.64 -18.24
C LYS A 191 6.28 -26.32 -18.44
N THR A 192 7.32 -26.35 -19.26
CA THR A 192 8.12 -25.16 -19.62
C THR A 192 7.60 -24.41 -20.84
N LYS A 193 6.60 -24.95 -21.56
CA LYS A 193 6.12 -24.37 -22.82
C LYS A 193 5.49 -22.99 -22.62
N PRO A 194 4.65 -22.73 -21.59
CA PRO A 194 4.11 -21.40 -21.35
C PRO A 194 5.22 -20.35 -21.23
N THR A 195 6.30 -20.65 -20.50
CA THR A 195 7.49 -19.79 -20.43
C THR A 195 8.14 -19.54 -21.78
N GLN A 196 8.30 -20.57 -22.61
CA GLN A 196 8.91 -20.42 -23.94
C GLN A 196 8.08 -19.50 -24.85
N HIS A 197 6.76 -19.67 -24.85
CA HIS A 197 5.86 -18.81 -25.63
C HIS A 197 5.84 -17.38 -25.09
N SER A 198 5.80 -17.21 -23.77
CA SER A 198 5.86 -15.90 -23.10
C SER A 198 7.10 -15.11 -23.49
N VAL A 199 8.28 -15.76 -23.48
CA VAL A 199 9.53 -15.14 -23.92
C VAL A 199 9.51 -14.83 -25.41
N LYS A 200 8.93 -15.71 -26.24
CA LYS A 200 8.77 -15.45 -27.68
C LYS A 200 7.94 -14.18 -27.93
N THR A 201 6.83 -13.99 -27.23
CA THR A 201 6.00 -12.77 -27.36
C THR A 201 6.77 -11.51 -26.95
N LEU A 202 7.58 -11.59 -25.89
CA LEU A 202 8.43 -10.47 -25.48
C LEU A 202 9.52 -10.16 -26.55
N LEU A 203 10.08 -11.20 -27.18
CA LEU A 203 11.03 -11.07 -28.28
C LEU A 203 10.40 -10.49 -29.56
N GLU A 204 9.14 -10.85 -29.87
CA GLU A 204 8.37 -10.27 -30.96
C GLU A 204 8.17 -8.76 -30.77
N ALA A 205 8.12 -8.29 -29.52
CA ALA A 205 8.15 -6.86 -29.17
C ALA A 205 9.56 -6.25 -29.13
N GLY A 206 10.59 -6.98 -29.55
CA GLY A 206 11.98 -6.50 -29.61
C GLY A 206 12.74 -6.51 -28.29
N ILE A 207 12.27 -7.26 -27.28
CA ILE A 207 12.89 -7.32 -25.95
C ILE A 207 13.41 -8.74 -25.66
N GLN A 208 14.73 -8.87 -25.48
CA GLN A 208 15.34 -10.06 -24.89
C GLN A 208 15.37 -9.92 -23.36
N PRO A 209 14.72 -10.82 -22.60
CA PRO A 209 14.84 -10.83 -21.15
C PRO A 209 16.26 -11.21 -20.72
N ASP A 210 16.78 -10.55 -19.69
CA ASP A 210 18.08 -10.84 -19.09
C ASP A 210 17.98 -11.90 -17.99
N ILE A 211 16.85 -11.90 -17.26
CA ILE A 211 16.54 -12.82 -16.16
C ILE A 211 15.10 -13.30 -16.29
N LEU A 212 14.87 -14.59 -16.03
CA LEU A 212 13.55 -15.19 -15.95
C LEU A 212 13.24 -15.56 -14.50
N VAL A 213 12.07 -15.13 -14.02
CA VAL A 213 11.54 -15.52 -12.72
C VAL A 213 10.37 -16.46 -12.96
N CYS A 214 10.61 -17.75 -12.71
CA CYS A 214 9.67 -18.83 -13.00
C CYS A 214 8.79 -19.12 -11.78
N ARG A 215 7.57 -18.58 -11.77
CA ARG A 215 6.54 -18.86 -10.77
C ARG A 215 6.10 -20.32 -10.86
N THR A 216 5.98 -21.01 -9.73
CA THR A 216 5.63 -22.43 -9.71
C THR A 216 5.16 -22.91 -8.33
N GLU A 217 4.35 -23.96 -8.32
CA GLU A 217 3.89 -24.64 -7.10
C GLU A 217 4.89 -25.71 -6.63
N HIS A 218 5.73 -26.24 -7.54
CA HIS A 218 6.67 -27.33 -7.26
C HIS A 218 8.12 -26.95 -7.57
N ALA A 219 9.07 -27.58 -6.88
CA ALA A 219 10.49 -27.33 -7.11
C ALA A 219 10.91 -27.65 -8.56
N ILE A 220 11.63 -26.71 -9.18
CA ILE A 220 12.22 -26.81 -10.51
C ILE A 220 13.63 -27.36 -10.37
N ASN A 221 13.84 -28.57 -10.89
CA ASN A 221 15.17 -29.18 -10.92
C ASN A 221 16.10 -28.54 -11.97
N GLU A 222 17.39 -28.83 -11.85
CA GLU A 222 18.44 -28.31 -12.75
C GLU A 222 18.21 -28.64 -14.24
N LYS A 223 17.61 -29.80 -14.53
CA LYS A 223 17.29 -30.20 -15.92
C LYS A 223 16.25 -29.26 -16.53
N ILE A 224 15.22 -28.90 -15.77
CA ILE A 224 14.19 -27.96 -16.21
C ILE A 224 14.77 -26.55 -16.34
N LYS A 225 15.56 -26.08 -15.36
CA LYS A 225 16.24 -24.77 -15.45
C LYS A 225 17.12 -24.68 -16.70
N HIS A 226 17.94 -25.70 -16.96
CA HIS A 226 18.79 -25.76 -18.15
C HIS A 226 17.97 -25.75 -19.45
N LYS A 227 16.84 -26.48 -19.47
CA LYS A 227 15.93 -26.50 -20.62
C LYS A 227 15.32 -25.12 -20.88
N ILE A 228 14.85 -24.42 -19.84
CA ILE A 228 14.33 -23.05 -19.94
C ILE A 228 15.42 -22.11 -20.45
N ALA A 229 16.60 -22.12 -19.82
CA ALA A 229 17.74 -21.30 -20.21
C ALA A 229 18.09 -21.45 -21.70
N LYS A 230 18.23 -22.70 -22.16
CA LYS A 230 18.55 -23.01 -23.56
C LYS A 230 17.47 -22.55 -24.54
N PHE A 231 16.20 -22.77 -24.24
CA PHE A 231 15.11 -22.43 -25.17
C PHE A 231 14.74 -20.95 -25.17
N CYS A 232 14.97 -20.25 -24.07
CA CYS A 232 14.70 -18.82 -23.95
C CYS A 232 15.94 -17.94 -24.19
N ASN A 233 17.07 -18.55 -24.54
CA ASN A 233 18.35 -17.88 -24.80
C ASN A 233 18.81 -16.98 -23.64
N VAL A 234 18.76 -17.50 -22.40
CA VAL A 234 19.24 -16.80 -21.20
C VAL A 234 20.33 -17.61 -20.48
N GLU A 235 21.15 -16.94 -19.67
CA GLU A 235 22.15 -17.63 -18.84
C GLU A 235 21.48 -18.61 -17.87
N LYS A 236 22.14 -19.74 -17.60
CA LYS A 236 21.60 -20.77 -16.70
C LYS A 236 21.27 -20.20 -15.31
N ASP A 237 22.19 -19.39 -14.77
CA ASP A 237 22.04 -18.75 -13.45
C ASP A 237 21.01 -17.61 -13.46
N ALA A 238 20.48 -17.23 -14.63
CA ALA A 238 19.44 -16.23 -14.78
C ALA A 238 18.02 -16.84 -14.84
N VAL A 239 17.89 -18.15 -14.63
CA VAL A 239 16.59 -18.84 -14.44
C VAL A 239 16.33 -19.03 -12.94
N ILE A 240 15.54 -18.11 -12.38
CA ILE A 240 15.26 -18.00 -10.94
C ILE A 240 13.94 -18.69 -10.62
N GLN A 241 13.95 -19.61 -9.67
CA GLN A 241 12.72 -20.25 -9.19
C GLN A 241 11.97 -19.30 -8.26
N SER A 242 10.67 -19.09 -8.50
CA SER A 242 9.76 -18.41 -7.58
C SER A 242 8.68 -19.38 -7.11
N ILE A 243 9.04 -20.22 -6.14
CA ILE A 243 8.12 -21.21 -5.57
C ILE A 243 7.08 -20.54 -4.67
N ASP A 244 5.88 -21.13 -4.59
CA ASP A 244 4.86 -20.73 -3.62
C ASP A 244 5.41 -20.67 -2.19
N ALA A 245 5.27 -19.49 -1.60
CA ALA A 245 5.69 -19.20 -0.23
C ALA A 245 4.46 -19.18 0.69
N LYS A 246 4.65 -19.54 1.97
CA LYS A 246 3.54 -19.52 2.94
C LYS A 246 3.12 -18.09 3.29
N THR A 247 4.03 -17.15 3.10
CA THR A 247 3.77 -15.72 3.27
C THR A 247 4.64 -14.91 2.32
N ILE A 248 4.15 -13.74 1.90
CA ILE A 248 4.89 -12.81 1.04
C ILE A 248 6.24 -12.41 1.63
N TYR A 249 6.38 -12.44 2.95
CA TYR A 249 7.62 -12.06 3.61
C TYR A 249 8.70 -13.15 3.54
N GLU A 250 8.40 -14.38 3.13
CA GLU A 250 9.43 -15.39 2.85
C GLU A 250 10.11 -15.17 1.49
N VAL A 251 9.44 -14.46 0.56
CA VAL A 251 9.90 -14.29 -0.81
C VAL A 251 11.30 -13.64 -0.90
N PRO A 252 11.67 -12.60 -0.13
CA PRO A 252 13.03 -12.07 -0.14
C PRO A 252 14.10 -13.11 0.21
N ILE A 253 13.81 -14.01 1.16
CA ILE A 253 14.73 -15.08 1.56
C ILE A 253 14.87 -16.12 0.46
N LEU A 254 13.75 -16.50 -0.19
CA LEU A 254 13.75 -17.43 -1.31
C LEU A 254 14.49 -16.85 -2.53
N MET A 255 14.24 -15.59 -2.86
CA MET A 255 14.94 -14.89 -3.95
C MET A 255 16.44 -14.74 -3.68
N GLN A 256 16.83 -14.49 -2.43
CA GLN A 256 18.24 -14.49 -2.03
C GLN A 256 18.89 -15.86 -2.22
N LYS A 257 18.18 -16.93 -1.84
CA LYS A 257 18.65 -18.32 -1.98
C LYS A 257 18.86 -18.69 -3.44
N GLU A 258 17.98 -18.24 -4.33
CA GLU A 258 18.09 -18.43 -5.78
C GLU A 258 19.11 -17.48 -6.43
N GLY A 259 19.63 -16.50 -5.70
CA GLY A 259 20.68 -15.59 -6.18
C GLY A 259 20.21 -14.48 -7.10
N LEU A 260 18.92 -14.12 -7.06
CA LEU A 260 18.32 -13.08 -7.92
C LEU A 260 19.10 -11.75 -7.85
N ASP A 261 19.41 -11.30 -6.63
CA ASP A 261 20.17 -10.09 -6.37
C ASP A 261 21.60 -10.16 -6.94
N LYS A 262 22.25 -11.31 -6.86
CA LYS A 262 23.61 -11.52 -7.40
C LYS A 262 23.62 -11.44 -8.93
N ILE A 263 22.67 -12.10 -9.59
CA ILE A 263 22.61 -12.09 -11.07
C ILE A 263 22.26 -10.70 -11.59
N VAL A 264 21.39 -9.95 -10.91
CA VAL A 264 21.08 -8.54 -11.23
C VAL A 264 22.34 -7.68 -11.17
N LEU A 265 23.10 -7.75 -10.08
CA LEU A 265 24.34 -6.98 -9.94
C LEU A 265 25.39 -7.37 -10.99
N LYS A 266 25.53 -8.67 -11.29
CA LYS A 266 26.41 -9.17 -12.34
C LYS A 266 26.04 -8.59 -13.71
N LYS A 267 24.76 -8.66 -14.10
CA LYS A 267 24.27 -8.18 -15.40
C LYS A 267 24.42 -6.66 -15.57
N LEU A 268 24.32 -5.89 -14.48
CA LEU A 268 24.47 -4.43 -14.48
C LEU A 268 25.91 -3.95 -14.26
N ASN A 269 26.87 -4.87 -14.19
CA ASN A 269 28.29 -4.61 -13.90
C ASN A 269 28.52 -3.83 -12.59
N THR A 270 27.71 -4.12 -11.57
CA THR A 270 27.79 -3.50 -10.24
C THR A 270 28.53 -4.39 -9.26
N LYS A 271 29.40 -3.81 -8.42
CA LYS A 271 30.21 -4.54 -7.43
C LYS A 271 29.34 -5.30 -6.44
N CYS A 272 29.60 -6.60 -6.29
CA CYS A 272 28.87 -7.50 -5.38
C CYS A 272 29.68 -7.77 -4.10
N ASN A 273 29.97 -6.72 -3.32
CA ASN A 273 30.92 -6.83 -2.20
C ASN A 273 30.31 -7.30 -0.88
N LYS A 274 29.01 -7.08 -0.67
CA LYS A 274 28.32 -7.34 0.60
C LYS A 274 27.22 -8.37 0.40
N THR A 275 27.18 -9.41 1.23
CA THR A 275 26.02 -10.32 1.28
C THR A 275 24.92 -9.69 2.14
N PRO A 276 23.66 -9.63 1.68
CA PRO A 276 22.58 -8.99 2.44
C PRO A 276 22.29 -9.80 3.70
N ASN A 277 22.47 -9.17 4.86
CA ASN A 277 22.25 -9.82 6.16
C ASN A 277 20.86 -9.42 6.69
N LEU A 278 19.82 -10.12 6.20
CA LEU A 278 18.40 -9.92 6.49
C LEU A 278 17.99 -10.18 7.97
N LEU A 279 18.78 -9.75 8.96
CA LEU A 279 18.57 -10.05 10.38
C LEU A 279 17.22 -9.54 10.89
N LYS A 280 16.88 -8.27 10.61
CA LYS A 280 15.60 -7.68 11.03
C LYS A 280 14.42 -8.43 10.41
N TRP A 281 14.53 -8.74 9.13
CA TRP A 281 13.53 -9.49 8.37
C TRP A 281 13.32 -10.91 8.91
N LYS A 282 14.43 -11.62 9.20
CA LYS A 282 14.40 -12.95 9.83
C LYS A 282 13.79 -12.91 11.24
N LYS A 283 14.09 -11.86 12.02
CA LYS A 283 13.47 -11.65 13.34
C LYS A 283 11.95 -11.44 13.23
N PHE A 284 11.52 -10.64 12.27
CA PHE A 284 10.11 -10.45 11.96
C PHE A 284 9.43 -11.77 11.57
N LEU A 285 10.00 -12.51 10.61
CA LEU A 285 9.51 -13.82 10.19
C LEU A 285 9.40 -14.80 11.37
N ASN A 286 10.40 -14.83 12.25
CA ASN A 286 10.37 -15.67 13.44
C ASN A 286 9.21 -15.30 14.37
N GLY A 287 8.96 -14.01 14.59
CA GLY A 287 7.83 -13.55 15.41
C GLY A 287 6.46 -13.86 14.78
N LEU A 288 6.38 -13.88 13.44
CA LEU A 288 5.19 -14.24 12.69
C LEU A 288 4.91 -15.75 12.71
N GLN A 289 5.95 -16.58 12.55
CA GLN A 289 5.84 -18.03 12.41
C GLN A 289 5.83 -18.76 13.76
N ASN A 290 6.42 -18.18 14.80
CA ASN A 290 6.50 -18.76 16.14
C ASN A 290 5.84 -17.84 17.19
N PRO A 291 4.51 -17.59 17.10
CA PRO A 291 3.80 -16.75 18.05
C PRO A 291 3.72 -17.43 19.43
N LYS A 292 3.84 -16.63 20.50
CA LYS A 292 3.73 -17.06 21.90
C LYS A 292 2.34 -16.88 22.49
N LYS A 293 1.55 -15.99 21.87
CA LYS A 293 0.19 -15.64 22.27
C LYS A 293 -0.68 -15.59 21.02
N GLU A 294 -1.99 -15.68 21.21
CA GLU A 294 -2.97 -15.54 20.16
C GLU A 294 -4.08 -14.62 20.65
N ILE A 295 -4.59 -13.70 19.83
CA ILE A 295 -5.72 -12.80 20.16
C ILE A 295 -6.64 -12.67 18.94
N THR A 296 -7.89 -12.28 19.18
CA THR A 296 -8.86 -11.97 18.12
C THR A 296 -9.14 -10.47 18.09
N ILE A 297 -8.99 -9.85 16.93
CA ILE A 297 -9.29 -8.43 16.71
C ILE A 297 -10.37 -8.33 15.64
N GLY A 298 -11.48 -7.66 15.95
CA GLY A 298 -12.52 -7.38 14.96
C GLY A 298 -12.14 -6.17 14.12
N LEU A 299 -12.31 -6.26 12.80
CA LEU A 299 -12.21 -5.13 11.87
C LEU A 299 -13.60 -4.86 11.30
N VAL A 300 -14.23 -3.79 11.78
CA VAL A 300 -15.55 -3.35 11.32
C VAL A 300 -15.37 -2.45 10.10
N GLY A 301 -15.77 -2.97 8.95
CA GLY A 301 -15.61 -2.32 7.66
C GLY A 301 -16.90 -2.36 6.84
N LYS A 302 -16.94 -1.49 5.83
CA LYS A 302 -17.96 -1.54 4.77
C LYS A 302 -17.57 -2.57 3.72
N TYR A 303 -16.28 -2.60 3.34
CA TYR A 303 -15.75 -3.37 2.22
C TYR A 303 -15.14 -4.72 2.63
N VAL A 304 -15.77 -5.44 3.56
CA VAL A 304 -15.13 -6.64 4.17
C VAL A 304 -15.14 -7.89 3.27
N SER A 305 -15.94 -7.91 2.21
CA SER A 305 -15.96 -9.02 1.24
C SER A 305 -14.69 -9.06 0.38
N LEU A 306 -14.06 -7.90 0.13
CA LEU A 306 -12.73 -7.82 -0.48
C LEU A 306 -11.74 -7.28 0.56
N GLN A 307 -10.99 -8.18 1.17
CA GLN A 307 -10.02 -7.84 2.23
C GLN A 307 -8.93 -6.87 1.76
N ASP A 308 -8.62 -6.85 0.46
CA ASP A 308 -7.65 -5.92 -0.14
C ASP A 308 -8.08 -4.45 -0.05
N ALA A 309 -9.37 -4.16 0.15
CA ALA A 309 -9.84 -2.80 0.44
C ALA A 309 -9.27 -2.23 1.76
N TYR A 310 -8.76 -3.10 2.63
CA TYR A 310 -8.16 -2.75 3.92
C TYR A 310 -6.76 -3.35 4.08
N LYS A 311 -6.04 -3.53 2.96
CA LYS A 311 -4.76 -4.22 2.91
C LYS A 311 -3.74 -3.62 3.88
N SER A 312 -3.50 -2.31 3.86
CA SER A 312 -2.51 -1.69 4.74
C SER A 312 -2.87 -1.82 6.23
N ILE A 313 -4.15 -1.80 6.59
CA ILE A 313 -4.60 -2.05 7.98
C ILE A 313 -4.27 -3.48 8.39
N SER A 314 -4.63 -4.46 7.54
CA SER A 314 -4.32 -5.88 7.78
C SER A 314 -2.81 -6.12 7.93
N GLU A 315 -2.00 -5.56 7.03
CA GLU A 315 -0.54 -5.63 7.10
C GLU A 315 0.00 -4.97 8.38
N SER A 316 -0.56 -3.84 8.80
CA SER A 316 -0.16 -3.16 10.03
C SER A 316 -0.41 -3.98 11.29
N ILE A 317 -1.52 -4.73 11.32
CA ILE A 317 -1.83 -5.69 12.38
C ILE A 317 -0.80 -6.81 12.37
N ILE A 318 -0.48 -7.39 11.20
CA ILE A 318 0.54 -8.43 11.05
C ILE A 318 1.91 -7.94 11.55
N HIS A 319 2.32 -6.73 11.16
CA HIS A 319 3.57 -6.10 11.60
C HIS A 319 3.64 -5.96 13.12
N ALA A 320 2.57 -5.47 13.75
CA ALA A 320 2.49 -5.32 15.20
C ALA A 320 2.47 -6.68 15.93
N GLY A 321 1.71 -7.65 15.41
CA GLY A 321 1.63 -9.01 15.92
C GLY A 321 2.97 -9.72 15.90
N ALA A 322 3.67 -9.71 14.77
CA ALA A 322 5.00 -10.29 14.63
C ALA A 322 6.01 -9.64 15.60
N LYS A 323 5.99 -8.31 15.74
CA LYS A 323 6.85 -7.59 16.70
C LYS A 323 6.61 -8.00 18.16
N LYS A 324 5.36 -8.32 18.51
CA LYS A 324 4.95 -8.79 19.84
C LYS A 324 4.96 -10.32 19.97
N CYS A 325 5.38 -11.06 18.94
CA CYS A 325 5.29 -12.52 18.87
C CYS A 325 3.88 -13.02 19.24
N CYS A 326 2.86 -12.38 18.67
CA CYS A 326 1.45 -12.67 18.91
C CYS A 326 0.75 -12.93 17.59
N LYS A 327 0.05 -14.07 17.49
CA LYS A 327 -0.83 -14.37 16.37
C LYS A 327 -2.10 -13.54 16.53
N ILE A 328 -2.47 -12.83 15.48
CA ILE A 328 -3.69 -12.02 15.49
C ILE A 328 -4.66 -12.62 14.48
N ASN A 329 -5.79 -13.10 14.99
CA ASN A 329 -6.91 -13.52 14.18
C ASN A 329 -7.77 -12.29 13.89
N VAL A 330 -7.75 -11.83 12.64
CA VAL A 330 -8.60 -10.71 12.20
C VAL A 330 -9.97 -11.26 11.84
N GLU A 331 -10.98 -10.83 12.59
CA GLU A 331 -12.37 -11.12 12.28
C GLU A 331 -12.97 -9.97 11.48
N TRP A 332 -13.38 -10.26 10.24
CA TRP A 332 -13.92 -9.27 9.33
C TRP A 332 -15.42 -9.09 9.56
N ILE A 333 -15.80 -7.92 10.06
CA ILE A 333 -17.18 -7.65 10.49
C ILE A 333 -17.81 -6.64 9.53
N ASP A 334 -18.82 -7.10 8.77
CA ASP A 334 -19.61 -6.21 7.93
C ASP A 334 -20.45 -5.27 8.79
N SER A 335 -20.17 -3.97 8.64
CA SER A 335 -20.88 -2.89 9.33
C SER A 335 -22.38 -2.84 9.03
N GLU A 336 -22.85 -3.24 7.84
CA GLU A 336 -24.28 -3.27 7.53
C GLU A 336 -25.01 -4.41 8.27
N GLY A 337 -24.27 -5.48 8.61
CA GLY A 337 -24.79 -6.63 9.36
C GLY A 337 -24.77 -6.46 10.88
N VAL A 338 -24.35 -5.31 11.43
CA VAL A 338 -24.31 -5.05 12.88
C VAL A 338 -25.61 -4.41 13.34
N SER A 339 -26.27 -5.02 14.31
CA SER A 339 -27.53 -4.54 14.88
C SER A 339 -27.56 -4.79 16.40
N MET A 340 -28.45 -4.12 17.12
CA MET A 340 -28.62 -4.34 18.57
C MET A 340 -28.92 -5.81 18.92
N LYS A 341 -29.54 -6.58 18.01
CA LYS A 341 -29.92 -7.98 18.26
C LYS A 341 -28.74 -8.94 18.26
N ASN A 342 -27.68 -8.64 17.51
CA ASN A 342 -26.52 -9.54 17.32
C ASN A 342 -25.20 -8.94 17.80
N LEU A 343 -25.23 -7.74 18.41
CA LEU A 343 -24.05 -6.99 18.82
C LEU A 343 -23.18 -7.75 19.82
N SER A 344 -23.83 -8.31 20.85
CA SER A 344 -23.19 -9.09 21.90
C SER A 344 -22.48 -10.33 21.34
N ASP A 345 -23.18 -11.08 20.49
CA ASP A 345 -22.67 -12.31 19.88
C ASP A 345 -21.49 -12.05 18.94
N LYS A 346 -21.50 -10.90 18.24
CA LYS A 346 -20.43 -10.52 17.31
C LYS A 346 -19.19 -9.95 17.98
N LEU A 347 -19.31 -9.34 19.17
CA LEU A 347 -18.24 -8.49 19.71
C LEU A 347 -17.68 -8.94 21.08
N ASN A 348 -18.41 -9.75 21.87
CA ASN A 348 -17.98 -10.10 23.24
C ASN A 348 -16.65 -10.87 23.30
N HIS A 349 -16.36 -11.71 22.31
CA HIS A 349 -15.16 -12.55 22.29
C HIS A 349 -13.91 -11.82 21.80
N LEU A 350 -14.05 -10.57 21.33
CA LEU A 350 -12.96 -9.80 20.75
C LEU A 350 -12.03 -9.24 21.83
N ASN A 351 -10.72 -9.32 21.60
CA ASN A 351 -9.72 -8.69 22.47
C ASN A 351 -9.50 -7.21 22.12
N GLY A 352 -9.97 -6.77 20.95
CA GLY A 352 -9.97 -5.38 20.50
C GLY A 352 -10.76 -5.19 19.21
N LEU A 353 -11.07 -3.94 18.89
CA LEU A 353 -11.86 -3.56 17.72
C LEU A 353 -11.19 -2.42 16.95
N ILE A 354 -11.07 -2.59 15.64
CA ILE A 354 -10.72 -1.53 14.70
C ILE A 354 -11.96 -1.15 13.91
N VAL A 355 -12.27 0.15 13.83
CA VAL A 355 -13.27 0.66 12.88
C VAL A 355 -12.54 1.31 11.72
N ALA A 356 -12.69 0.68 10.56
CA ALA A 356 -11.98 1.03 9.35
C ALA A 356 -12.60 2.26 8.65
N PRO A 357 -11.84 2.95 7.77
CA PRO A 357 -12.39 3.99 6.90
C PRO A 357 -13.47 3.47 5.95
N GLY A 358 -14.19 4.39 5.32
CA GLY A 358 -15.15 4.08 4.25
C GLY A 358 -15.79 5.35 3.71
N PHE A 359 -16.07 5.37 2.41
CA PHE A 359 -16.74 6.51 1.78
C PHE A 359 -18.25 6.31 1.72
N GLY A 360 -19.00 7.41 1.89
CA GLY A 360 -20.45 7.44 1.82
C GLY A 360 -21.15 7.00 3.10
N ASP A 361 -22.49 7.04 3.03
CA ASP A 361 -23.44 6.92 4.14
C ASP A 361 -23.73 5.49 4.62
N ARG A 362 -23.53 4.49 3.76
CA ARG A 362 -23.85 3.09 4.08
C ARG A 362 -23.01 2.51 5.23
N GLY A 363 -23.66 1.76 6.11
CA GLY A 363 -23.02 0.97 7.19
C GLY A 363 -22.59 1.79 8.43
N ILE A 364 -22.94 3.07 8.52
CA ILE A 364 -22.46 3.95 9.59
C ILE A 364 -23.07 3.62 10.94
N ASP A 365 -24.38 3.32 10.98
CA ASP A 365 -25.06 3.00 12.24
C ASP A 365 -24.45 1.74 12.89
N GLY A 366 -24.09 0.74 12.10
CA GLY A 366 -23.39 -0.44 12.62
C GLY A 366 -22.03 -0.13 13.22
N LYS A 367 -21.27 0.80 12.61
CA LYS A 367 -20.00 1.30 13.20
C LYS A 367 -20.24 2.00 14.53
N ILE A 368 -21.24 2.90 14.60
CA ILE A 368 -21.58 3.63 15.83
C ILE A 368 -22.01 2.66 16.94
N LEU A 369 -22.82 1.64 16.61
CA LEU A 369 -23.23 0.60 17.56
C LEU A 369 -22.05 -0.21 18.09
N ALA A 370 -21.12 -0.61 17.21
CA ALA A 370 -19.92 -1.34 17.61
C ALA A 370 -19.01 -0.50 18.51
N ILE A 371 -18.85 0.80 18.22
CA ILE A 371 -18.06 1.73 19.05
C ILE A 371 -18.68 1.89 20.43
N LYS A 372 -20.01 2.07 20.50
CA LYS A 372 -20.73 2.14 21.77
C LYS A 372 -20.45 0.90 22.63
N PHE A 373 -20.55 -0.28 22.02
CA PHE A 373 -20.33 -1.54 22.71
C PHE A 373 -18.93 -1.63 23.31
N VAL A 374 -17.88 -1.36 22.52
CA VAL A 374 -16.51 -1.47 23.03
C VAL A 374 -16.18 -0.40 24.06
N ARG A 375 -16.72 0.82 23.92
CA ARG A 375 -16.58 1.90 24.90
C ARG A 375 -17.18 1.51 26.25
N GLU A 376 -18.38 0.93 26.24
CA GLU A 376 -19.11 0.55 27.47
C GLU A 376 -18.51 -0.69 28.14
N ASN A 377 -17.94 -1.61 27.37
CA ASN A 377 -17.31 -2.84 27.88
C ASN A 377 -15.79 -2.71 28.08
N ASN A 378 -15.23 -1.51 27.89
CA ASN A 378 -13.80 -1.23 28.07
C ASN A 378 -12.87 -2.14 27.21
N ILE A 379 -13.32 -2.47 26.00
CA ILE A 379 -12.60 -3.30 25.03
C ILE A 379 -11.71 -2.38 24.17
N PRO A 380 -10.39 -2.63 24.04
CA PRO A 380 -9.49 -1.79 23.25
C PRO A 380 -10.04 -1.40 21.88
N PHE A 381 -9.98 -0.11 21.55
CA PHE A 381 -10.54 0.47 20.34
C PHE A 381 -9.53 1.31 19.57
N LEU A 382 -9.50 1.14 18.24
CA LEU A 382 -8.78 2.01 17.30
C LEU A 382 -9.69 2.43 16.14
N GLY A 383 -10.03 3.72 16.06
CA GLY A 383 -10.78 4.31 14.96
C GLY A 383 -9.86 5.00 13.96
N ILE A 384 -9.96 4.68 12.66
CA ILE A 384 -9.12 5.27 11.61
C ILE A 384 -9.97 6.10 10.64
N CYS A 385 -9.62 7.37 10.46
CA CYS A 385 -10.30 8.33 9.60
C CYS A 385 -11.81 8.40 9.92
N LEU A 386 -12.68 7.82 9.10
CA LEU A 386 -14.12 7.69 9.41
C LEU A 386 -14.36 6.99 10.76
N GLY A 387 -13.48 6.08 11.20
CA GLY A 387 -13.56 5.47 12.52
C GLY A 387 -13.39 6.44 13.68
N MET A 388 -12.58 7.50 13.53
CA MET A 388 -12.52 8.59 14.50
C MET A 388 -13.82 9.40 14.47
N GLN A 389 -14.28 9.76 13.27
CA GLN A 389 -15.49 10.56 13.08
C GLN A 389 -16.72 9.88 13.69
N THR A 390 -16.90 8.58 13.45
CA THR A 390 -18.02 7.81 14.04
C THR A 390 -17.88 7.66 15.55
N ALA A 391 -16.67 7.62 16.10
CA ALA A 391 -16.46 7.63 17.56
C ALA A 391 -16.87 8.96 18.19
N VAL A 392 -16.57 10.09 17.54
CA VAL A 392 -17.03 11.42 17.99
C VAL A 392 -18.55 11.52 17.92
N ILE A 393 -19.16 11.00 16.86
CA ILE A 393 -20.63 10.94 16.70
C ILE A 393 -21.26 10.08 17.81
N GLU A 394 -20.73 8.87 18.05
CA GLU A 394 -21.20 7.95 19.10
C GLU A 394 -21.16 8.63 20.47
N PHE A 395 -20.02 9.22 20.83
CA PHE A 395 -19.83 9.87 22.12
C PHE A 395 -20.76 11.07 22.29
N SER A 396 -20.94 11.86 21.24
CA SER A 396 -21.85 13.01 21.23
C SER A 396 -23.31 12.59 21.45
N ARG A 397 -23.74 11.50 20.80
CA ARG A 397 -25.10 10.96 20.94
C ARG A 397 -25.35 10.36 22.32
N ASN A 398 -24.44 9.51 22.79
CA ASN A 398 -24.69 8.61 23.93
C ASN A 398 -24.18 9.15 25.27
N VAL A 399 -23.08 9.92 25.29
CA VAL A 399 -22.50 10.45 26.54
C VAL A 399 -22.97 11.88 26.80
N ILE A 400 -22.94 12.74 25.78
CA ILE A 400 -23.33 14.15 25.91
C ILE A 400 -24.85 14.35 25.78
N GLY A 401 -25.55 13.41 25.11
CA GLY A 401 -27.00 13.49 24.87
C GLY A 401 -27.41 14.41 23.71
N LEU A 402 -26.49 14.72 22.78
CA LEU A 402 -26.81 15.43 21.54
C LEU A 402 -27.52 14.48 20.56
N LYS A 403 -28.82 14.30 20.76
CA LYS A 403 -29.66 13.46 19.87
C LYS A 403 -29.50 13.94 18.42
N ASN A 404 -29.31 13.00 17.51
CA ASN A 404 -29.10 13.25 16.07
C ASN A 404 -27.78 13.96 15.72
N ALA A 405 -26.78 14.02 16.62
CA ALA A 405 -25.44 14.44 16.23
C ALA A 405 -24.90 13.58 15.08
N ASN A 406 -24.31 14.20 14.07
CA ASN A 406 -23.85 13.49 12.87
C ASN A 406 -22.75 14.26 12.13
N SER A 407 -22.24 13.66 11.07
CA SER A 407 -21.45 14.34 10.04
C SER A 407 -22.38 14.98 9.00
N THR A 408 -22.04 16.18 8.53
CA THR A 408 -22.74 16.81 7.39
C THR A 408 -22.53 16.07 6.07
N GLU A 409 -21.55 15.16 6.00
CA GLU A 409 -21.40 14.19 4.89
C GLU A 409 -22.59 13.24 4.81
N MET A 410 -23.07 12.79 5.97
CA MET A 410 -24.00 11.68 6.09
C MET A 410 -25.43 12.18 6.34
N ASP A 411 -25.55 13.28 7.07
CA ASP A 411 -26.82 13.97 7.30
C ASP A 411 -26.59 15.48 7.23
N SER A 412 -26.83 16.06 6.05
CA SER A 412 -26.70 17.50 5.83
C SER A 412 -27.71 18.34 6.62
N LYS A 413 -28.73 17.73 7.23
CA LYS A 413 -29.77 18.39 8.03
C LYS A 413 -29.55 18.24 9.54
N THR A 414 -28.46 17.61 9.98
CA THR A 414 -28.18 17.44 11.41
C THR A 414 -28.14 18.80 12.11
N LYS A 415 -28.84 18.90 13.25
CA LYS A 415 -28.78 20.09 14.13
C LYS A 415 -27.47 20.15 14.92
N HIS A 416 -26.72 19.04 14.95
CA HIS A 416 -25.49 18.92 15.71
C HIS A 416 -24.37 18.35 14.82
N PRO A 417 -23.83 19.16 13.88
CA PRO A 417 -22.77 18.76 12.97
C PRO A 417 -21.42 18.69 13.71
N VAL A 418 -21.20 17.61 14.46
CA VAL A 418 -19.96 17.39 15.22
C VAL A 418 -18.78 17.05 14.31
N ILE A 419 -19.07 16.61 13.09
CA ILE A 419 -18.13 16.47 11.98
C ILE A 419 -18.68 17.31 10.82
N ASP A 420 -17.86 18.18 10.23
CA ASP A 420 -18.31 19.13 9.20
C ASP A 420 -17.16 19.54 8.26
N LEU A 421 -17.49 20.14 7.12
CA LEU A 421 -16.52 20.84 6.29
C LEU A 421 -16.00 22.08 7.02
N MET A 422 -14.73 22.43 6.82
CA MET A 422 -14.21 23.70 7.31
C MET A 422 -15.01 24.87 6.71
N ASN A 423 -15.25 25.93 7.50
CA ASN A 423 -16.06 27.07 7.05
C ASN A 423 -15.50 27.73 5.77
N GLU A 424 -14.18 27.77 5.62
CA GLU A 424 -13.48 28.29 4.43
C GLU A 424 -13.75 27.45 3.17
N GLN A 425 -14.15 26.18 3.33
CA GLN A 425 -14.37 25.24 2.25
C GLN A 425 -15.83 25.15 1.80
N LYS A 426 -16.78 25.67 2.58
CA LYS A 426 -18.24 25.59 2.30
C LYS A 426 -18.67 26.37 1.04
N GLY A 427 -17.82 27.25 0.50
CA GLY A 427 -18.07 28.06 -0.72
C GLY A 427 -17.37 27.56 -2.00
N LEU A 428 -16.50 26.56 -1.93
CA LEU A 428 -15.76 26.05 -3.09
C LEU A 428 -16.61 25.05 -3.87
N LYS A 429 -17.09 25.43 -5.07
CA LYS A 429 -17.90 24.55 -5.95
C LYS A 429 -17.13 23.32 -6.48
N ASN A 430 -15.79 23.37 -6.49
CA ASN A 430 -14.96 22.25 -6.92
C ASN A 430 -14.76 21.26 -5.77
N LYS A 431 -15.48 20.14 -5.81
CA LYS A 431 -15.38 19.03 -4.83
C LYS A 431 -13.92 18.53 -4.63
N GLY A 432 -13.01 18.75 -5.58
CA GLY A 432 -11.59 18.37 -5.44
C GLY A 432 -10.74 19.29 -4.55
N GLY A 433 -11.07 20.58 -4.43
CA GLY A 433 -10.19 21.59 -3.80
C GLY A 433 -10.13 21.57 -2.27
N THR A 434 -10.86 20.66 -1.63
CA THR A 434 -11.06 20.61 -0.16
C THR A 434 -10.51 19.35 0.49
N MET A 435 -10.03 18.40 -0.32
CA MET A 435 -9.51 17.10 0.13
C MET A 435 -8.12 17.26 0.75
N ARG A 436 -7.93 16.80 1.99
CA ARG A 436 -6.61 16.69 2.62
C ARG A 436 -5.97 15.37 2.21
N LEU A 437 -4.94 15.48 1.40
CA LEU A 437 -4.14 14.36 0.90
C LEU A 437 -2.68 14.51 1.33
N GLY A 438 -2.07 13.39 1.72
CA GLY A 438 -0.65 13.33 2.05
C GLY A 438 -0.34 13.64 3.50
N ALA A 439 0.93 13.93 3.79
CA ALA A 439 1.43 14.05 5.15
C ALA A 439 1.11 15.42 5.78
N TYR A 440 0.50 15.41 6.97
CA TYR A 440 0.26 16.61 7.78
C TYR A 440 0.86 16.45 9.17
N GLU A 441 1.29 17.56 9.75
CA GLU A 441 1.81 17.59 11.12
C GLU A 441 0.69 17.44 12.15
N CYS A 442 0.99 16.76 13.24
CA CYS A 442 0.12 16.64 14.40
C CYS A 442 0.94 16.72 15.68
N LYS A 443 0.52 17.59 16.60
CA LYS A 443 1.13 17.73 17.92
C LYS A 443 0.30 16.95 18.95
N LEU A 444 0.93 15.96 19.54
CA LEU A 444 0.37 15.09 20.55
C LEU A 444 0.45 15.70 21.95
N LYS A 445 -0.64 15.56 22.70
CA LYS A 445 -0.74 15.93 24.11
C LYS A 445 0.01 14.89 24.96
N LEU A 446 0.83 15.35 25.90
CA LEU A 446 1.56 14.48 26.83
C LEU A 446 0.59 13.65 27.69
N LYS A 447 1.08 12.51 28.22
CA LYS A 447 0.31 11.62 29.11
C LYS A 447 -0.97 11.04 28.46
N THR A 448 -0.95 10.84 27.15
CA THR A 448 -2.01 10.17 26.37
C THR A 448 -1.54 8.81 25.87
N ASN A 449 -2.45 7.92 25.48
CA ASN A 449 -2.10 6.61 24.94
C ASN A 449 -1.34 6.75 23.62
N ILE A 450 -1.77 7.65 22.74
CA ILE A 450 -1.08 7.97 21.49
C ILE A 450 0.34 8.50 21.75
N TYR A 451 0.53 9.42 22.70
CA TYR A 451 1.87 9.90 23.05
C TYR A 451 2.75 8.76 23.59
N ASN A 452 2.22 7.90 24.45
CA ASN A 452 2.96 6.77 25.01
C ASN A 452 3.38 5.77 23.92
N ALA A 453 2.56 5.61 22.87
CA ALA A 453 2.87 4.77 21.72
C ALA A 453 3.98 5.38 20.85
N TYR A 454 3.82 6.64 20.42
CA TYR A 454 4.77 7.31 19.54
C TYR A 454 6.07 7.73 20.24
N LYS A 455 6.00 8.06 21.54
CA LYS A 455 7.06 8.66 22.35
C LYS A 455 7.64 9.94 21.74
N LYS A 456 6.81 10.69 21.01
CA LYS A 456 7.14 11.94 20.33
C LYS A 456 5.97 12.90 20.47
N THR A 457 6.27 14.18 20.61
CA THR A 457 5.25 15.24 20.65
C THR A 457 4.80 15.65 19.26
N ASN A 458 5.72 15.78 18.32
CA ASN A 458 5.40 16.15 16.94
C ASN A 458 5.51 14.92 16.04
N ILE A 459 4.42 14.60 15.34
CA ILE A 459 4.32 13.49 14.39
C ILE A 459 3.85 14.03 13.04
N SER A 460 3.98 13.21 11.99
CA SER A 460 3.50 13.53 10.65
C SER A 460 2.87 12.30 10.03
N GLU A 461 1.60 12.38 9.67
CA GLU A 461 0.79 11.25 9.23
C GLU A 461 -0.01 11.56 7.97
N ARG A 462 -0.37 10.51 7.22
CA ARG A 462 -1.02 10.66 5.91
C ARG A 462 -2.53 10.78 6.05
N HIS A 463 -3.13 11.71 5.31
CA HIS A 463 -4.56 11.96 5.31
C HIS A 463 -5.19 11.61 3.96
N ARG A 464 -6.46 11.20 4.02
CA ARG A 464 -7.33 11.02 2.85
C ARG A 464 -8.78 11.27 3.24
N HIS A 465 -9.11 12.53 3.52
CA HIS A 465 -10.46 12.91 3.94
C HIS A 465 -10.75 14.39 3.64
N ARG A 466 -12.02 14.77 3.77
CA ARG A 466 -12.50 16.14 3.55
C ARG A 466 -13.17 16.73 4.80
N TYR A 467 -13.88 15.89 5.56
CA TYR A 467 -14.68 16.32 6.70
C TYR A 467 -13.84 16.30 7.98
N GLU A 468 -13.95 17.38 8.74
CA GLU A 468 -13.14 17.64 9.92
C GLU A 468 -13.97 17.58 11.19
N PHE A 469 -13.27 17.40 12.31
CA PHE A 469 -13.87 17.63 13.62
C PHE A 469 -14.33 19.08 13.76
N ASN A 470 -15.58 19.30 14.18
CA ASN A 470 -16.08 20.64 14.39
C ASN A 470 -15.67 21.17 15.77
N ASN A 471 -14.67 22.06 15.79
CA ASN A 471 -14.09 22.65 17.00
C ASN A 471 -15.11 23.35 17.91
N SER A 472 -16.28 23.77 17.40
CA SER A 472 -17.34 24.35 18.25
C SER A 472 -17.85 23.36 19.33
N TYR A 473 -17.62 22.06 19.14
CA TYR A 473 -17.99 21.01 20.10
C TYR A 473 -16.83 20.57 21.00
N LEU A 474 -15.60 21.05 20.75
CA LEU A 474 -14.39 20.57 21.44
C LEU A 474 -14.50 20.70 22.96
N GLU A 475 -14.78 21.91 23.45
CA GLU A 475 -14.86 22.18 24.89
C GLU A 475 -15.93 21.30 25.58
N LYS A 476 -17.07 21.08 24.90
CA LYS A 476 -18.15 20.23 25.41
C LYS A 476 -17.73 18.76 25.48
N LEU A 477 -17.00 18.27 24.48
CA LEU A 477 -16.48 16.90 24.43
C LEU A 477 -15.41 16.67 25.51
N GLU A 478 -14.45 17.59 25.66
CA GLU A 478 -13.39 17.47 26.67
C GLU A 478 -13.94 17.47 28.10
N LYS A 479 -14.91 18.34 28.40
CA LYS A 479 -15.58 18.39 29.71
C LYS A 479 -16.27 17.07 30.08
N ASN A 480 -16.67 16.27 29.09
CA ASN A 480 -17.35 14.98 29.30
C ASN A 480 -16.42 13.77 29.16
N GLY A 481 -15.11 13.98 28.96
CA GLY A 481 -14.10 12.92 29.02
C GLY A 481 -13.52 12.45 27.69
N LEU A 482 -13.98 12.98 26.54
CA LEU A 482 -13.34 12.75 25.24
C LEU A 482 -12.37 13.92 24.96
N ILE A 483 -11.07 13.67 25.06
CA ILE A 483 -10.05 14.70 24.88
C ILE A 483 -9.53 14.76 23.44
N ALA A 484 -9.12 15.93 22.98
CA ALA A 484 -8.28 16.02 21.78
C ALA A 484 -6.83 15.68 22.16
N SER A 485 -6.38 14.49 21.78
CA SER A 485 -5.04 13.98 22.09
C SER A 485 -3.99 14.38 21.04
N GLY A 486 -4.43 14.84 19.86
CA GLY A 486 -3.56 15.33 18.79
C GLY A 486 -4.21 16.46 18.00
N ILE A 487 -3.46 17.53 17.75
CA ILE A 487 -3.93 18.72 17.03
C ILE A 487 -2.91 19.17 15.98
N ASN A 488 -3.37 19.45 14.77
CA ASN A 488 -2.59 20.20 13.79
C ASN A 488 -2.60 21.68 14.19
N GLN A 489 -1.46 22.19 14.66
CA GLN A 489 -1.39 23.55 15.19
C GLN A 489 -1.57 24.64 14.11
N LYS A 490 -1.19 24.34 12.86
CA LYS A 490 -1.24 25.31 11.75
C LYS A 490 -2.68 25.63 11.37
N ASN A 491 -3.52 24.61 11.28
CA ASN A 491 -4.89 24.74 10.81
C ASN A 491 -5.91 24.63 11.96
N ASN A 492 -5.43 24.44 13.19
CA ASN A 492 -6.25 24.20 14.38
C ASN A 492 -7.23 23.04 14.19
N LEU A 493 -6.76 21.91 13.64
CA LEU A 493 -7.60 20.73 13.37
C LEU A 493 -7.34 19.63 14.40
N VAL A 494 -8.40 19.01 14.91
CA VAL A 494 -8.28 17.84 15.79
C VAL A 494 -7.95 16.62 14.94
N GLU A 495 -6.78 16.04 15.18
CA GLU A 495 -6.25 14.90 14.41
C GLU A 495 -6.34 13.58 15.17
N ALA A 496 -6.49 13.63 16.49
CA ALA A 496 -6.68 12.46 17.32
C ALA A 496 -7.53 12.77 18.56
N VAL A 497 -8.38 11.82 18.94
CA VAL A 497 -9.21 11.87 20.15
C VAL A 497 -9.02 10.61 21.00
N GLU A 498 -9.15 10.75 22.32
CA GLU A 498 -9.03 9.64 23.27
C GLU A 498 -10.00 9.76 24.44
N ILE A 499 -10.30 8.62 25.07
CA ILE A 499 -10.98 8.55 26.37
C ILE A 499 -9.96 8.09 27.42
N PRO A 500 -9.44 8.98 28.29
CA PRO A 500 -8.37 8.65 29.22
C PRO A 500 -8.72 7.54 30.22
N ASN A 501 -9.99 7.43 30.61
CA ASN A 501 -10.46 6.43 31.57
C ASN A 501 -10.70 5.04 30.94
N HIS A 502 -10.50 4.89 29.64
CA HIS A 502 -10.63 3.62 28.92
C HIS A 502 -9.25 2.98 28.73
N LYS A 503 -9.15 1.64 28.83
CA LYS A 503 -7.87 0.89 28.73
C LYS A 503 -7.05 1.30 27.51
N TRP A 504 -7.73 1.38 26.38
CA TRP A 504 -7.21 1.94 25.13
C TRP A 504 -8.37 2.35 24.23
N PHE A 505 -8.65 3.65 24.10
CA PHE A 505 -9.64 4.17 23.15
C PHE A 505 -9.00 5.32 22.40
N VAL A 506 -8.60 5.07 21.15
CA VAL A 506 -7.92 6.06 20.31
C VAL A 506 -8.61 6.15 18.96
N GLY A 507 -9.05 7.34 18.58
CA GLY A 507 -9.49 7.65 17.22
C GLY A 507 -8.49 8.60 16.57
N VAL A 508 -8.11 8.35 15.31
CA VAL A 508 -7.21 9.21 14.53
C VAL A 508 -7.83 9.58 13.19
N GLN A 509 -7.65 10.82 12.77
CA GLN A 509 -8.18 11.33 11.50
C GLN A 509 -7.28 10.95 10.30
N PHE A 510 -6.00 10.71 10.57
CA PHE A 510 -5.02 10.20 9.60
C PHE A 510 -5.11 8.67 9.44
N HIS A 511 -4.36 8.16 8.47
CA HIS A 511 -4.19 6.75 8.13
C HIS A 511 -2.79 6.26 8.57
N PRO A 512 -2.63 5.82 9.84
CA PRO A 512 -1.36 5.31 10.35
C PRO A 512 -0.87 4.05 9.63
N GLU A 513 -1.78 3.32 9.00
CA GLU A 513 -1.51 2.05 8.32
C GLU A 513 -0.57 2.20 7.13
N TYR A 514 -0.61 3.34 6.42
CA TYR A 514 0.26 3.60 5.28
C TYR A 514 1.73 3.71 5.69
N LYS A 515 2.02 4.10 6.94
CA LYS A 515 3.40 4.23 7.43
C LYS A 515 3.93 3.01 8.17
N SER A 516 3.16 1.91 8.21
CA SER A 516 3.59 0.67 8.86
C SER A 516 4.43 -0.19 7.91
N THR A 517 5.68 -0.46 8.28
CA THR A 517 6.58 -1.32 7.49
C THR A 517 7.07 -2.51 8.31
N VAL A 518 7.65 -3.52 7.65
CA VAL A 518 8.20 -4.69 8.34
C VAL A 518 9.33 -4.29 9.29
N ASP A 519 10.22 -3.39 8.85
CA ASP A 519 11.36 -2.93 9.64
C ASP A 519 10.94 -1.93 10.74
N LYS A 520 9.87 -1.17 10.52
CA LYS A 520 9.32 -0.18 11.44
C LYS A 520 7.81 -0.34 11.56
N PRO A 521 7.31 -1.35 12.30
CA PRO A 521 5.89 -1.49 12.57
C PRO A 521 5.33 -0.25 13.26
N HIS A 522 4.20 0.25 12.78
CA HIS A 522 3.67 1.55 13.19
C HIS A 522 3.39 1.60 14.71
N PRO A 523 3.80 2.67 15.44
CA PRO A 523 3.69 2.74 16.90
C PRO A 523 2.25 2.59 17.41
N LEU A 524 1.28 3.20 16.73
CA LEU A 524 -0.12 3.15 17.15
C LEU A 524 -0.71 1.74 17.10
N PHE A 525 -0.41 0.97 16.05
CA PHE A 525 -0.81 -0.44 15.96
C PHE A 525 -0.08 -1.30 17.00
N CYS A 526 1.20 -1.03 17.27
CA CYS A 526 1.94 -1.72 18.32
C CYS A 526 1.32 -1.49 19.71
N GLY A 527 0.94 -0.25 20.02
CA GLY A 527 0.30 0.12 21.29
C GLY A 527 -1.10 -0.47 21.42
N PHE A 528 -1.90 -0.43 20.34
CA PHE A 528 -3.22 -1.05 20.30
C PHE A 528 -3.16 -2.57 20.51
N VAL A 529 -2.27 -3.27 19.79
CA VAL A 529 -2.09 -4.72 19.95
C VAL A 529 -1.59 -5.07 21.35
N GLU A 530 -0.71 -4.25 21.94
CA GLU A 530 -0.28 -4.43 23.32
C GLU A 530 -1.44 -4.30 24.32
N ALA A 531 -2.32 -3.31 24.12
CA ALA A 531 -3.54 -3.19 24.92
C ALA A 531 -4.48 -4.40 24.75
N CYS A 532 -4.62 -4.94 23.52
CA CYS A 532 -5.42 -6.14 23.25
C CYS A 532 -4.84 -7.39 23.94
N ILE A 533 -3.51 -7.55 23.94
CA ILE A 533 -2.83 -8.66 24.63
C ILE A 533 -3.05 -8.61 26.14
N ASN A 534 -3.08 -7.41 26.72
CA ASN A 534 -3.30 -7.19 28.15
C ASN A 534 -4.78 -7.23 28.55
N ASN A 535 -5.70 -7.27 27.58
CA ASN A 535 -7.13 -7.40 27.80
C ASN A 535 -7.61 -8.87 27.86
N LYS A 536 -6.68 -9.82 27.80
CA LYS A 536 -6.96 -11.24 27.97
C LYS A 536 -7.09 -11.67 29.42
#